data_AF-A0A8J8JKT9-F1
#
_entry.id   AF-A0A8J8JKT9-F1
#
_cell.length_a   1.000
_cell.length_b   1.000
_cell.length_c   1.000
_cell.angle_alpha   90.00
_cell.angle_beta   90.00
_cell.angle_gamma   90.00
#
_symmetry.space_group_name_H-M   'P 1'
#
loop_
_entity.id
_entity.type
_entity.pdbx_description
1 polymer ?
#
loop_
_entity_poly.entity_id
_entity_poly.type
_entity_poly.pdbx_seq_one_letter_code
_entity_poly.pdbx_strand_id
1 'polypeptide(L)'
;MGFKRSFLAGFSLIILSFILVAEVRGIESGLYVLAVNVMFIPLWGTIVLWSKDTGNGSKLRLIILTSLFLFLMLLGAIAGGYHDFEKSTGIMVVFLMLFLMFILPLYWVKRKQKRHGKHLVYPTREVKYFWAYQWIAVGVLVIKSNGPLKIFLSLSPGLVGGYLIINGLIQLKKVSKTDTEE
;
A
#
# COMPACT_ATOMS: atom_id res chain seq x y z
N MET A 1 4.11 19.70 -2.58
CA MET A 1 3.17 19.17 -1.57
C MET A 1 4.00 18.40 -0.54
N GLY A 2 3.82 18.59 0.77
CA GLY A 2 4.60 17.89 1.80
C GLY A 2 3.97 16.56 2.24
N PHE A 3 4.75 15.71 2.95
CA PHE A 3 4.34 14.36 3.38
C PHE A 3 2.91 14.31 3.96
N LYS A 4 2.63 15.15 4.97
CA LYS A 4 1.32 15.16 5.66
C LYS A 4 0.17 15.39 4.69
N ARG A 5 0.29 16.36 3.78
CA ARG A 5 -0.76 16.70 2.81
C ARG A 5 -0.97 15.55 1.82
N SER A 6 0.11 15.00 1.26
CA SER A 6 0.02 13.90 0.29
C SER A 6 -0.55 12.63 0.92
N PHE A 7 -0.07 12.26 2.12
CA PHE A 7 -0.51 11.06 2.81
C PHE A 7 -1.96 11.16 3.28
N LEU A 8 -2.36 12.30 3.88
CA LEU A 8 -3.75 12.52 4.30
C LEU A 8 -4.71 12.53 3.10
N ALA A 9 -4.39 13.29 2.05
CA ALA A 9 -5.20 13.30 0.84
C ALA A 9 -5.33 11.89 0.23
N GLY A 10 -4.22 11.15 0.21
CA GLY A 10 -4.22 9.78 -0.29
C GLY A 10 -5.08 8.83 0.54
N PHE A 11 -4.99 8.92 1.86
CA PHE A 11 -5.80 8.10 2.77
C PHE A 11 -7.29 8.48 2.72
N SER A 12 -7.61 9.77 2.63
CA SER A 12 -8.99 10.25 2.43
C SER A 12 -9.61 9.71 1.14
N LEU A 13 -8.84 9.60 0.05
CA LEU A 13 -9.34 9.00 -1.19
C LEU A 13 -9.54 7.48 -1.09
N ILE A 14 -8.73 6.78 -0.30
CA ILE A 14 -8.97 5.36 0.04
C ILE A 14 -10.28 5.22 0.82
N ILE A 15 -10.53 6.08 1.81
CA ILE A 15 -11.80 6.10 2.57
C ILE A 15 -12.97 6.43 1.64
N LEU A 16 -12.83 7.40 0.74
CA LEU A 16 -13.87 7.73 -0.23
C LEU A 16 -14.21 6.53 -1.12
N SER A 17 -13.19 5.80 -1.59
CA SER A 17 -13.40 4.58 -2.37
C SER A 17 -14.15 3.50 -1.57
N PHE A 18 -13.81 3.32 -0.29
CA PHE A 18 -14.54 2.47 0.63
C PHE A 18 -16.03 2.86 0.71
N ILE A 19 -16.33 4.15 0.94
CA ILE A 19 -17.69 4.67 1.08
C ILE A 19 -18.49 4.42 -0.20
N LEU A 20 -17.93 4.76 -1.36
CA LEU A 20 -18.59 4.58 -2.65
C LEU A 20 -18.90 3.11 -2.95
N VAL A 21 -17.98 2.19 -2.63
CA VAL A 21 -18.24 0.76 -2.82
C VAL A 21 -19.24 0.24 -1.80
N ALA A 22 -19.17 0.70 -0.55
CA ALA A 22 -20.12 0.33 0.48
C ALA A 22 -21.56 0.74 0.13
N GLU A 23 -21.73 1.92 -0.45
CA GLU A 23 -23.02 2.42 -0.94
C GLU A 23 -23.56 1.56 -2.09
N VAL A 24 -22.69 1.14 -3.01
CA VAL A 24 -23.12 0.42 -4.23
C VAL A 24 -23.28 -1.07 -4.02
N ARG A 25 -22.50 -1.69 -3.13
CA ARG A 25 -22.39 -3.16 -2.97
C ARG A 25 -22.46 -3.65 -1.52
N GLY A 26 -22.78 -2.77 -0.58
CA GLY A 26 -22.85 -3.08 0.84
C GLY A 26 -21.50 -2.95 1.56
N ILE A 27 -21.58 -2.74 2.87
CA ILE A 27 -20.45 -2.42 3.75
C ILE A 27 -19.34 -3.47 3.68
N GLU A 28 -19.70 -4.76 3.57
CA GLU A 28 -18.74 -5.86 3.44
C GLU A 28 -17.81 -5.70 2.22
N SER A 29 -18.39 -5.39 1.05
CA SER A 29 -17.63 -5.10 -0.17
C SER A 29 -16.77 -3.85 -0.02
N GLY A 30 -17.27 -2.85 0.72
CA GLY A 30 -16.49 -1.68 1.10
C GLY A 30 -15.25 -2.10 1.92
N LEU A 31 -15.43 -2.84 3.02
CA LEU A 31 -14.36 -3.29 3.89
C LEU A 31 -13.31 -4.12 3.14
N TYR A 32 -13.75 -4.96 2.20
CA TYR A 32 -12.88 -5.69 1.29
C TYR A 32 -11.98 -4.74 0.48
N VAL A 33 -12.56 -3.70 -0.13
CA VAL A 33 -11.82 -2.69 -0.88
C VAL A 33 -10.88 -1.88 0.00
N LEU A 34 -11.31 -1.54 1.22
CA LEU A 34 -10.48 -0.86 2.19
C LEU A 34 -9.26 -1.72 2.57
N ALA A 35 -9.47 -3.01 2.85
CA ALA A 35 -8.39 -3.95 3.15
C ALA A 35 -7.40 -4.07 1.98
N VAL A 36 -7.90 -4.23 0.76
CA VAL A 36 -7.07 -4.29 -0.46
C VAL A 36 -6.25 -3.01 -0.66
N ASN A 37 -6.82 -1.83 -0.42
CA ASN A 37 -6.05 -0.58 -0.55
C ASN A 37 -5.02 -0.42 0.58
N VAL A 38 -5.39 -0.74 1.82
CA VAL A 38 -4.50 -0.62 2.99
C VAL A 38 -3.33 -1.60 2.91
N MET A 39 -3.52 -2.80 2.36
CA MET A 39 -2.46 -3.82 2.24
C MET A 39 -1.25 -3.35 1.42
N PHE A 40 -1.44 -2.40 0.50
CA PHE A 40 -0.35 -1.87 -0.30
C PHE A 40 0.52 -0.83 0.44
N ILE A 41 -0.01 -0.17 1.48
CA ILE A 41 0.75 0.81 2.28
C ILE A 41 2.01 0.19 2.90
N PRO A 42 1.96 -0.97 3.59
CA PRO A 42 3.18 -1.60 4.11
C PRO A 42 4.11 -2.11 2.99
N LEU A 43 3.58 -2.53 1.84
CA LEU A 43 4.39 -2.92 0.67
C LEU A 43 5.19 -1.72 0.15
N TRP A 44 4.51 -0.61 -0.20
CA TRP A 44 5.17 0.60 -0.66
C TRP A 44 6.09 1.19 0.41
N GLY A 45 5.66 1.23 1.67
CA GLY A 45 6.46 1.69 2.78
C GLY A 45 7.77 0.93 2.91
N THR A 46 7.75 -0.40 2.72
CA THR A 46 8.96 -1.23 2.76
C THR A 46 9.88 -0.95 1.57
N ILE A 47 9.34 -0.83 0.36
CA ILE A 47 10.11 -0.48 -0.84
C ILE A 47 10.77 0.90 -0.66
N VAL A 48 10.00 1.90 -0.22
CA VAL A 48 10.50 3.24 0.09
C VAL A 48 11.54 3.17 1.19
N LEU A 49 11.33 2.43 2.28
CA LEU A 49 12.30 2.32 3.38
C LEU A 49 13.64 1.79 2.86
N TRP A 50 13.63 0.90 1.88
CA TRP A 50 14.84 0.30 1.33
C TRP A 50 15.45 1.00 0.11
N SER A 51 14.78 2.01 -0.48
CA SER A 51 15.34 2.83 -1.58
C SER A 51 16.60 3.61 -1.18
N LYS A 52 17.24 4.32 -2.11
CA LYS A 52 18.28 5.32 -1.77
C LYS A 52 17.68 6.40 -0.83
N ASP A 53 18.55 7.06 -0.06
CA ASP A 53 18.29 8.10 0.95
C ASP A 53 18.36 7.57 2.40
N THR A 54 19.39 8.01 3.14
CA THR A 54 19.83 7.53 4.46
C THR A 54 19.14 8.25 5.63
N GLY A 55 17.84 8.55 5.52
CA GLY A 55 17.08 9.04 6.66
C GLY A 55 16.80 7.94 7.69
N ASN A 56 16.86 8.25 8.98
CA ASN A 56 16.41 7.34 10.05
C ASN A 56 14.90 7.10 9.92
N GLY A 57 14.53 6.04 9.19
CA GLY A 57 13.14 5.74 8.80
C GLY A 57 12.23 5.24 9.92
N SER A 58 12.41 5.70 11.16
CA SER A 58 11.59 5.31 12.32
C SER A 58 10.10 5.65 12.09
N LYS A 59 9.79 6.87 11.65
CA LYS A 59 8.42 7.28 11.26
C LYS A 59 7.85 6.40 10.15
N LEU A 60 8.67 6.03 9.17
CA LEU A 60 8.26 5.17 8.07
C LEU A 60 7.98 3.73 8.54
N ARG A 61 8.80 3.19 9.45
CA ARG A 61 8.55 1.89 10.11
C ARG A 61 7.26 1.90 10.92
N LEU A 62 7.00 2.99 11.65
CA LEU A 62 5.74 3.15 12.37
C LEU A 62 4.54 3.11 11.43
N ILE A 63 4.59 3.83 10.30
CA ILE A 63 3.52 3.80 9.28
C ILE A 63 3.32 2.38 8.70
N ILE A 64 4.41 1.66 8.43
CA ILE A 64 4.33 0.27 7.96
C ILE A 64 3.64 -0.61 9.01
N LEU A 65 4.05 -0.52 10.28
CA LEU A 65 3.48 -1.32 11.37
C LEU A 65 2.01 -0.97 11.63
N THR A 66 1.65 0.31 11.66
CA THR A 66 0.25 0.74 11.90
C THR A 66 -0.66 0.36 10.74
N SER A 67 -0.18 0.50 9.49
CA SER A 67 -0.95 0.05 8.33
C SER A 67 -1.09 -1.46 8.26
N LEU A 68 -0.07 -2.23 8.65
CA LEU A 68 -0.16 -3.68 8.75
C LEU A 68 -1.14 -4.12 9.86
N PHE A 69 -1.12 -3.47 11.01
CA PHE A 69 -2.08 -3.72 12.09
C PHE A 69 -3.51 -3.40 11.65
N LEU A 70 -3.72 -2.25 11.00
CA LEU A 70 -5.02 -1.87 10.44
C LEU A 70 -5.51 -2.88 9.39
N PHE A 71 -4.62 -3.33 8.51
CA PHE A 71 -4.92 -4.37 7.52
C PHE A 71 -5.39 -5.67 8.18
N LEU A 72 -4.67 -6.15 9.20
CA LEU A 72 -5.05 -7.36 9.94
C LEU A 72 -6.38 -7.20 10.67
N MET A 73 -6.65 -6.02 11.26
CA MET A 73 -7.95 -5.74 11.89
C MET A 73 -9.09 -5.77 10.86
N LEU A 74 -8.88 -5.23 9.66
CA LEU A 74 -9.88 -5.29 8.58
C LEU A 74 -10.14 -6.74 8.14
N LEU A 75 -9.09 -7.55 8.00
CA LEU A 75 -9.24 -8.98 7.70
C LEU A 75 -10.00 -9.72 8.81
N GLY A 76 -9.73 -9.40 10.07
CA GLY A 76 -10.46 -9.93 11.23
C GLY A 76 -11.92 -9.50 11.25
N ALA A 77 -12.22 -8.25 10.88
CA ALA A 77 -13.59 -7.75 10.77
C ALA A 77 -14.37 -8.47 9.65
N ILE A 78 -13.74 -8.74 8.50
CA ILE A 78 -14.36 -9.51 7.41
C ILE A 78 -14.59 -10.97 7.84
N ALA A 79 -13.56 -11.63 8.37
CA ALA A 79 -13.66 -13.05 8.75
C ALA A 79 -14.59 -13.30 9.94
N GLY A 80 -14.46 -12.50 11.01
CA GLY A 80 -15.21 -12.67 12.25
C GLY A 80 -16.56 -11.96 12.24
N GLY A 81 -16.64 -10.76 11.66
CA GLY A 81 -17.86 -9.95 11.65
C GLY A 81 -18.85 -10.33 10.56
N TYR A 82 -18.35 -10.78 9.39
CA TYR A 82 -19.19 -11.18 8.26
C TYR A 82 -19.13 -12.68 7.96
N HIS A 83 -18.40 -13.46 8.76
CA HIS A 83 -18.17 -14.90 8.55
C HIS A 83 -17.57 -15.25 7.17
N ASP A 84 -16.95 -14.28 6.49
CA ASP A 84 -16.37 -14.48 5.16
C ASP A 84 -14.86 -14.77 5.25
N PHE A 85 -14.55 -15.99 5.68
CA PHE A 85 -13.18 -16.47 5.78
C PHE A 85 -12.50 -16.61 4.41
N GLU A 86 -13.26 -16.93 3.36
CA GLU A 86 -12.72 -17.10 2.01
C GLU A 86 -12.16 -15.78 1.47
N LYS A 87 -12.91 -14.67 1.56
CA LYS A 87 -12.42 -13.35 1.13
C LYS A 87 -11.22 -12.90 1.98
N SER A 88 -11.30 -13.07 3.29
CA SER A 88 -10.22 -12.66 4.20
C SER A 88 -8.92 -13.43 3.93
N THR A 89 -8.99 -14.75 3.82
CA THR A 89 -7.84 -15.61 3.47
C THR A 89 -7.33 -15.32 2.06
N GLY A 90 -8.23 -15.08 1.09
CA GLY A 90 -7.85 -14.69 -0.26
C GLY A 90 -7.03 -13.40 -0.30
N ILE A 91 -7.45 -12.36 0.43
CA ILE A 91 -6.67 -11.11 0.54
C ILE A 91 -5.32 -11.36 1.23
N MET A 92 -5.29 -12.16 2.29
CA MET A 92 -4.04 -12.51 2.98
C MET A 92 -3.06 -13.23 2.03
N VAL A 93 -3.55 -14.19 1.23
CA VAL A 93 -2.74 -14.90 0.24
C VAL A 93 -2.18 -13.94 -0.80
N VAL A 94 -3.00 -13.03 -1.33
CA VAL A 94 -2.55 -12.00 -2.29
C VAL A 94 -1.47 -11.11 -1.67
N PHE A 95 -1.67 -10.66 -0.43
CA PHE A 95 -0.67 -9.87 0.29
C PHE A 95 0.65 -10.63 0.43
N LEU A 96 0.60 -11.89 0.86
CA LEU A 96 1.79 -12.74 1.00
C LEU A 96 2.48 -12.99 -0.35
N MET A 97 1.73 -13.28 -1.42
CA MET A 97 2.29 -13.45 -2.76
C MET A 97 3.01 -12.18 -3.23
N LEU A 98 2.38 -11.01 -3.11
CA LEU A 98 3.01 -9.74 -3.48
C LEU A 98 4.26 -9.45 -2.63
N PHE A 99 4.20 -9.74 -1.33
CA PHE A 99 5.34 -9.59 -0.44
C PHE A 99 6.50 -10.51 -0.86
N LEU A 100 6.23 -11.78 -1.15
CA LEU A 100 7.23 -12.77 -1.56
C LEU A 100 7.78 -12.51 -2.97
N MET A 101 6.98 -11.97 -3.89
CA MET A 101 7.43 -11.67 -5.26
C MET A 101 8.25 -10.39 -5.34
N PHE A 102 7.92 -9.37 -4.55
CA PHE A 102 8.54 -8.04 -4.71
C PHE A 102 9.43 -7.66 -3.55
N ILE A 103 8.98 -7.84 -2.31
CA ILE A 103 9.72 -7.39 -1.13
C ILE A 103 10.85 -8.36 -0.80
N LEU A 104 10.56 -9.67 -0.78
CA LEU A 104 11.56 -10.66 -0.40
C LEU A 104 12.80 -10.63 -1.33
N PRO A 105 12.69 -10.60 -2.67
CA PRO A 105 13.86 -10.53 -3.53
C PRO A 105 14.65 -9.24 -3.32
N LEU A 106 13.97 -8.10 -3.17
CA LEU A 106 14.63 -6.82 -2.85
C LEU A 106 15.44 -6.91 -1.55
N TYR A 107 14.90 -7.58 -0.52
CA TYR A 107 15.63 -7.83 0.72
C TYR A 107 16.88 -8.69 0.50
N TRP A 108 16.75 -9.80 -0.23
CA TRP A 108 17.84 -10.72 -0.52
C TRP A 108 18.97 -10.03 -1.30
N VAL A 109 18.64 -9.30 -2.36
CA VAL A 109 19.65 -8.59 -3.16
C VAL A 109 20.32 -7.49 -2.33
N LYS A 110 19.56 -6.76 -1.49
CA LYS A 110 20.13 -5.75 -0.57
C LYS A 110 21.11 -6.37 0.42
N ARG A 111 20.76 -7.51 1.02
CA ARG A 111 21.63 -8.24 1.95
C ARG A 111 22.90 -8.73 1.26
N LYS A 112 22.79 -9.28 0.04
CA LYS A 112 23.92 -9.73 -0.76
C LYS A 112 24.85 -8.57 -1.13
N GLN A 113 24.32 -7.45 -1.61
CA GLN A 113 25.14 -6.29 -1.97
C GLN A 113 25.83 -5.66 -0.75
N LYS A 114 25.15 -5.58 0.41
CA LYS A 114 25.77 -5.10 1.66
C LYS A 114 26.98 -5.93 2.07
N ARG A 115 26.95 -7.26 1.84
CA ARG A 115 28.11 -8.14 2.07
C ARG A 115 29.28 -7.85 1.13
N HIS A 116 29.02 -7.31 -0.06
CA HIS A 116 30.04 -6.92 -1.04
C HIS A 116 30.44 -5.43 -0.94
N GLY A 117 30.10 -4.73 0.15
CA GLY A 117 30.38 -3.29 0.30
C GLY A 117 29.62 -2.39 -0.67
N LYS A 118 28.68 -2.95 -1.44
CA LYS A 118 27.84 -2.21 -2.40
C LYS A 118 26.51 -1.88 -1.74
N HIS A 119 26.08 -0.64 -1.83
CA HIS A 119 24.73 -0.26 -1.41
C HIS A 119 23.78 -0.46 -2.59
N LEU A 120 22.68 -1.18 -2.35
CA LEU A 120 21.62 -1.32 -3.36
C LEU A 120 20.91 0.00 -3.52
N VAL A 121 21.18 0.67 -4.63
CA VAL A 121 20.63 1.97 -4.97
C VAL A 121 19.42 1.75 -5.87
N TYR A 122 18.22 1.72 -5.28
CA TYR A 122 17.00 1.89 -6.07
C TYR A 122 16.62 3.37 -6.08
N PRO A 123 16.48 4.01 -7.26
CA PRO A 123 16.08 5.40 -7.35
C PRO A 123 14.68 5.56 -6.76
N THR A 124 14.53 6.46 -5.81
CA THR A 124 13.24 6.75 -5.17
C THR A 124 12.16 7.18 -6.20
N ARG A 125 12.58 7.70 -7.36
CA ARG A 125 11.72 8.03 -8.52
C ARG A 125 11.08 6.80 -9.18
N GLU A 126 11.73 5.63 -9.11
CA GLU A 126 11.23 4.40 -9.72
C GLU A 126 10.25 3.65 -8.82
N VAL A 127 10.25 3.95 -7.52
CA VAL A 127 9.31 3.36 -6.55
C VAL A 127 7.85 3.62 -6.94
N LYS A 128 7.57 4.74 -7.62
CA LYS A 128 6.24 5.07 -8.15
C LYS A 128 5.73 4.05 -9.19
N TYR A 129 6.61 3.31 -9.88
CA TYR A 129 6.17 2.31 -10.86
C TYR A 129 5.53 1.09 -10.19
N PHE A 130 5.83 0.85 -8.90
CA PHE A 130 5.17 -0.21 -8.12
C PHE A 130 3.69 0.09 -7.81
N TRP A 131 3.24 1.33 -8.03
CA TRP A 131 1.81 1.66 -7.99
C TRP A 131 1.01 0.98 -9.11
N ALA A 132 1.64 0.66 -10.26
CA ALA A 132 0.97 -0.05 -11.34
C ALA A 132 0.44 -1.44 -10.91
N TYR A 133 1.02 -2.06 -9.88
CA TYR A 133 0.50 -3.33 -9.37
C TYR A 133 -0.85 -3.19 -8.65
N GLN A 134 -1.12 -2.04 -8.03
CA GLN A 134 -2.43 -1.74 -7.46
C GLN A 134 -3.49 -1.65 -8.58
N TRP A 135 -3.11 -1.14 -9.76
CA TRP A 135 -3.99 -1.14 -10.93
C TRP A 135 -4.35 -2.53 -11.40
N ILE A 136 -3.39 -3.45 -11.43
CA ILE A 136 -3.68 -4.83 -11.84
C ILE A 136 -4.67 -5.47 -10.87
N ALA A 137 -4.48 -5.30 -9.57
CA ALA A 137 -5.41 -5.82 -8.55
C ALA A 137 -6.81 -5.20 -8.69
N VAL A 138 -6.90 -3.88 -8.89
CA VAL A 138 -8.19 -3.20 -9.09
C VAL A 138 -8.84 -3.58 -10.43
N GLY A 139 -8.05 -3.75 -11.49
CA GLY A 139 -8.54 -4.16 -12.81
C GLY A 139 -9.17 -5.55 -12.77
N VAL A 140 -8.56 -6.50 -12.04
CA VAL A 140 -9.14 -7.85 -11.84
C VAL A 140 -10.49 -7.76 -11.12
N LEU A 141 -10.61 -6.91 -10.10
CA LEU A 141 -11.87 -6.71 -9.38
C LEU A 141 -12.96 -6.10 -10.26
N VAL A 142 -12.59 -5.15 -11.11
CA VAL A 142 -13.51 -4.48 -12.04
C VAL A 142 -14.04 -5.45 -13.09
N ILE A 143 -13.17 -6.27 -13.69
CA ILE A 143 -13.55 -7.19 -14.78
C ILE A 143 -14.47 -8.30 -14.27
N LYS A 144 -14.25 -8.81 -13.06
CA LYS A 144 -15.06 -9.89 -12.47
C LYS A 144 -16.44 -9.44 -11.97
N SER A 145 -16.84 -8.21 -12.27
CA SER A 145 -17.96 -7.58 -11.58
C SER A 145 -19.19 -7.34 -12.45
N ASN A 146 -20.36 -7.52 -11.85
CA ASN A 146 -21.63 -7.07 -12.42
C ASN A 146 -21.69 -5.52 -12.37
N GLY A 147 -21.32 -4.87 -13.48
CA GLY A 147 -21.24 -3.41 -13.62
C GLY A 147 -19.81 -2.84 -13.55
N PRO A 148 -18.90 -3.22 -14.48
CA PRO A 148 -17.47 -2.88 -14.41
C PRO A 148 -17.21 -1.37 -14.33
N LEU A 149 -17.91 -0.56 -15.14
CA LEU A 149 -17.70 0.89 -15.16
C LEU A 149 -18.03 1.54 -13.82
N LYS A 150 -19.15 1.15 -13.20
CA LYS A 150 -19.58 1.71 -11.91
C LYS A 150 -18.56 1.41 -10.82
N ILE A 151 -18.05 0.19 -10.78
CA ILE A 151 -17.02 -0.19 -9.80
C ILE A 151 -15.70 0.46 -10.09
N PHE A 152 -15.30 0.55 -11.35
CA PHE A 152 -14.07 1.24 -11.72
C PHE A 152 -14.10 2.68 -11.21
N LEU A 153 -15.21 3.39 -11.41
CA LEU A 153 -15.40 4.73 -10.88
C LEU A 153 -15.35 4.76 -9.35
N SER A 154 -16.01 3.83 -8.65
CA SER A 154 -15.93 3.73 -7.17
C SER A 154 -14.54 3.37 -6.64
N LEU A 155 -13.72 2.66 -7.42
CA LEU A 155 -12.34 2.27 -7.05
C LEU A 155 -11.29 3.32 -7.43
N SER A 156 -11.60 4.18 -8.41
CA SER A 156 -10.66 5.18 -8.93
C SER A 156 -10.12 6.16 -7.89
N PRO A 157 -10.88 6.61 -6.86
CA PRO A 157 -10.32 7.42 -5.79
C PRO A 157 -9.22 6.68 -5.05
N GLY A 158 -9.42 5.39 -4.73
CA GLY A 158 -8.44 4.57 -4.02
C GLY A 158 -7.13 4.41 -4.79
N LEU A 159 -7.20 4.31 -6.13
CA LEU A 159 -6.03 4.27 -7.01
C LEU A 159 -5.24 5.58 -6.97
N VAL A 160 -5.91 6.73 -7.11
CA VAL A 160 -5.26 8.04 -6.97
C VAL A 160 -4.71 8.21 -5.55
N GLY A 161 -5.43 7.71 -4.56
CA GLY A 161 -5.04 7.73 -3.17
C GLY A 161 -3.73 6.98 -2.91
N GLY A 162 -3.59 5.78 -3.46
CA GLY A 162 -2.35 5.00 -3.42
C GLY A 162 -1.15 5.73 -4.01
N TYR A 163 -1.34 6.43 -5.14
CA TYR A 163 -0.30 7.26 -5.75
C TYR A 163 0.12 8.44 -4.87
N LEU A 164 -0.82 9.08 -4.18
CA LEU A 164 -0.51 10.16 -3.24
C LEU A 164 0.20 9.65 -1.98
N ILE A 165 -0.18 8.47 -1.48
CA ILE A 165 0.51 7.82 -0.35
C ILE A 165 1.96 7.52 -0.71
N ILE A 166 2.23 6.84 -1.85
CA ILE A 166 3.61 6.50 -2.23
C ILE A 166 4.48 7.75 -2.38
N ASN A 167 3.95 8.83 -2.97
CA ASN A 167 4.64 10.11 -3.05
C ASN A 167 4.89 10.73 -1.68
N GLY A 168 3.93 10.65 -0.76
CA GLY A 168 4.09 11.09 0.63
C GLY A 168 5.21 10.34 1.33
N LEU A 169 5.22 9.00 1.24
CA LEU A 169 6.25 8.14 1.84
C LEU A 169 7.65 8.48 1.31
N ILE A 170 7.77 8.70 0.00
CA ILE A 170 9.01 9.15 -0.66
C ILE A 170 9.49 10.49 -0.07
N GLN A 171 8.59 11.46 0.10
CA GLN A 171 8.95 12.76 0.68
C GLN A 171 9.37 12.65 2.14
N LEU A 172 8.65 11.85 2.94
CA LEU A 172 8.98 11.62 4.35
C LEU A 172 10.41 11.10 4.51
N LYS A 173 10.79 10.15 3.66
CA LYS A 173 12.14 9.59 3.67
C LYS A 173 13.22 10.61 3.31
N LYS A 174 12.94 11.52 2.37
CA LYS A 174 13.87 12.61 1.99
C LYS A 174 14.06 13.62 3.12
N VAL A 175 12.98 14.06 3.77
CA VAL A 175 13.06 15.03 4.88
C VAL A 175 13.85 14.48 6.06
N SER A 176 13.64 13.20 6.38
CA SER A 176 14.38 12.51 7.45
C SER A 176 15.89 12.43 7.21
N LYS A 177 16.40 12.71 6.01
CA LYS A 177 17.84 12.81 5.75
C LYS A 177 18.40 14.15 6.24
N THR A 178 17.74 15.25 5.91
CA THR A 178 18.11 16.63 6.29
C THR A 178 18.17 16.82 7.80
N ASP A 179 17.21 16.27 8.55
CA ASP A 179 17.16 16.39 10.01
C ASP A 179 18.29 15.62 10.74
N THR A 180 19.13 14.87 10.03
CA THR A 180 20.27 14.10 10.60
C THR A 180 21.62 14.70 10.24
N GLU A 181 21.64 15.74 9.39
CA GLU A 181 22.86 16.45 8.96
C GLU A 181 23.01 17.82 9.68
N GLU A 182 22.10 18.14 10.61
CA GLU A 182 22.20 19.24 11.60
C GLU A 182 22.46 18.67 13.01
#